data_AF-A0A829HBM7-F1
#
_entry.id   AF-A0A829HBM7-F1
#
_cell.length_a   1.000
_cell.length_b   1.000
_cell.length_c   1.000
_cell.angle_alpha   90.00
_cell.angle_beta   90.00
_cell.angle_gamma   90.00
#
_symmetry.space_group_name_H-M   'P 1'
#
loop_
_entity.id
_entity.type
_entity.pdbx_description
1 polymer ?
#
loop_
_entity_poly.entity_id
_entity_poly.type
_entity_poly.pdbx_seq_one_letter_code
_entity_poly.pdbx_strand_id
1 'polypeptide(L)'
;MSSIFKSQIDWIPLAGGAIRATQGKTLALMQVSGSSQSFNSVNQMRILGRWMRMITIPNQSSIPKAFLEFEKNGRMKESSYYDRIVSYRIVSYRIVSYR
;
A
#
# COMPACT_ATOMS: atom_id res chain seq x y z
N MET A 1 5.61 9.48 -4.19
CA MET A 1 4.73 9.55 -3.00
C MET A 1 4.10 10.92 -2.94
N SER A 2 2.82 11.06 -2.61
CA SER A 2 2.19 12.39 -2.46
C SER A 2 2.54 13.01 -1.10
N SER A 3 2.67 14.34 -1.05
CA SER A 3 2.94 15.07 0.19
C SER A 3 1.87 14.80 1.25
N ILE A 4 0.61 14.70 0.83
CA ILE A 4 -0.53 14.36 1.70
C ILE A 4 -0.33 13.02 2.40
N PHE A 5 0.08 11.99 1.66
CA PHE A 5 0.27 10.66 2.21
C PHE A 5 1.47 10.60 3.17
N LYS A 6 2.53 11.35 2.87
CA LYS A 6 3.69 11.48 3.77
C LYS A 6 3.29 12.19 5.07
N SER A 7 2.55 13.29 4.99
CA SER A 7 2.07 14.02 6.17
C SER A 7 1.18 13.16 7.07
N GLN A 8 0.32 12.31 6.52
CA GLN A 8 -0.48 11.36 7.31
C GLN A 8 0.41 10.44 8.17
N ILE A 9 1.51 9.95 7.60
CA ILE A 9 2.40 9.03 8.31
C ILE A 9 3.26 9.77 9.34
N ASP A 10 3.63 11.02 9.06
CA ASP A 10 4.40 11.86 9.99
C ASP A 10 3.65 12.14 11.30
N TRP A 11 2.32 12.16 11.26
CA TRP A 11 1.48 12.28 12.45
C TRP A 11 1.38 10.99 13.28
N ILE A 12 1.92 9.86 12.82
CA ILE A 12 1.87 8.59 13.55
C ILE A 12 3.15 8.44 14.40
N PRO A 13 3.06 8.55 15.73
CA PRO A 13 4.23 8.37 16.58
C PRO A 13 4.68 6.90 16.60
N LEU A 14 5.99 6.68 16.51
CA LEU A 14 6.60 5.35 16.71
C LEU A 14 6.41 4.83 18.14
N ALA A 15 6.41 5.75 19.11
CA ALA A 15 6.25 5.46 20.53
C ALA A 15 5.47 6.61 21.19
N GLY A 16 4.26 6.30 21.67
CA GLY A 16 3.50 7.16 22.58
C GLY A 16 3.48 6.51 23.96
N GLY A 17 4.58 6.64 24.72
CA GLY A 17 4.76 5.91 25.97
C GLY A 17 4.93 4.39 25.76
N ALA A 18 4.06 3.58 26.37
CA ALA A 18 4.10 2.12 26.28
C ALA A 18 3.53 1.55 24.95
N ILE A 19 2.77 2.35 24.19
CA ILE A 19 2.11 1.89 22.97
C ILE A 19 3.04 2.06 21.76
N ARG A 20 3.13 1.02 20.93
CA ARG A 20 3.82 1.04 19.63
C ARG A 20 2.76 0.94 18.53
N ALA A 21 2.42 2.06 17.91
CA ALA A 21 1.28 2.15 16.99
C ALA A 21 1.44 1.34 15.70
N THR A 22 2.67 1.23 15.18
CA THR A 22 2.98 0.61 13.88
C THR A 22 3.86 -0.64 13.99
N GLN A 23 4.57 -0.81 15.11
CA GLN A 23 5.56 -1.87 15.24
C GLN A 23 4.93 -3.26 15.09
N GLY A 24 5.50 -4.07 14.19
CA GLY A 24 5.05 -5.42 13.92
C GLY A 24 3.75 -5.51 13.12
N LYS A 25 3.06 -4.42 12.80
CA LYS A 25 1.87 -4.50 11.94
C LYS A 25 2.26 -4.83 10.50
N THR A 26 1.42 -5.60 9.82
CA THR A 26 1.56 -5.91 8.40
C THR A 26 1.22 -4.68 7.56
N LEU A 27 2.07 -4.35 6.59
CA LEU A 27 1.90 -3.23 5.67
C LEU A 27 1.72 -3.72 4.24
N ALA A 28 0.61 -3.30 3.64
CA ALA A 28 0.29 -3.49 2.24
C ALA A 28 0.50 -2.16 1.48
N LEU A 29 1.22 -2.19 0.35
CA LEU A 29 1.58 -1.04 -0.47
C LEU A 29 0.93 -1.10 -1.85
N MET A 30 0.27 -0.01 -2.21
CA MET A 30 -0.40 0.15 -3.50
C MET A 30 -0.18 1.57 -4.01
N GLN A 31 0.00 1.73 -5.32
CA GLN A 31 -0.02 3.03 -5.98
C GLN A 31 -0.92 3.03 -7.22
N VAL A 32 -1.38 4.23 -7.55
CA VAL A 32 -2.07 4.57 -8.79
C VAL A 32 -1.27 5.67 -9.48
N SER A 33 -1.10 5.56 -10.80
CA SER A 33 -0.52 6.62 -11.63
C SER A 33 -1.47 6.98 -12.76
N GLY A 34 -1.52 8.28 -13.10
CA GLY A 34 -2.22 8.78 -14.28
C GLY A 34 -1.42 8.59 -15.58
N SER A 35 -0.15 8.20 -15.49
CA SER A 35 0.74 7.98 -16.63
C SER A 35 1.09 6.49 -16.78
N SER A 36 2.14 6.20 -17.56
CA SER A 36 2.72 4.86 -17.67
C SER A 36 3.10 4.25 -16.31
N GLN A 37 3.35 2.95 -16.32
CA GLN A 37 3.66 2.21 -15.10
C GLN A 37 4.92 2.75 -14.42
N SER A 38 4.81 2.98 -13.11
CA SER A 38 5.91 3.43 -12.27
C SER A 38 5.89 2.63 -10.96
N PHE A 39 7.05 2.53 -10.30
CA PHE A 39 7.17 1.91 -8.98
C PHE A 39 7.75 2.88 -7.94
N ASN A 40 7.91 4.15 -8.30
CA ASN A 40 8.63 5.12 -7.48
C ASN A 40 7.95 5.34 -6.12
N SER A 41 6.62 5.46 -6.11
CA SER A 41 5.89 5.69 -4.86
C SER A 41 5.90 4.44 -3.97
N VAL A 42 5.66 3.24 -4.51
CA VAL A 42 5.69 2.00 -3.71
C VAL A 42 7.08 1.69 -3.15
N ASN A 43 8.15 1.98 -3.90
CA ASN A 43 9.52 1.77 -3.43
C ASN A 43 9.87 2.72 -2.28
N GLN A 44 9.49 4.01 -2.39
CA GLN A 44 9.65 4.98 -1.29
C GLN A 44 8.85 4.55 -0.04
N MET A 45 7.60 4.10 -0.22
CA MET A 45 6.77 3.65 0.89
C MET A 45 7.29 2.36 1.55
N ARG A 46 7.97 1.48 0.80
CA ARG A 46 8.60 0.28 1.35
C ARG A 46 9.74 0.64 2.31
N ILE A 47 10.57 1.60 1.92
CA ILE A 47 11.63 2.12 2.78
C ILE A 47 10.99 2.73 4.03
N LEU A 48 9.95 3.55 3.87
CA LEU A 48 9.23 4.15 4.99
C LEU A 48 8.63 3.09 5.93
N GLY A 49 7.99 2.05 5.40
CA GLY A 49 7.43 0.95 6.19
C GLY A 49 8.47 0.27 7.08
N ARG A 50 9.71 0.13 6.58
CA ARG A 50 10.86 -0.35 7.37
C ARG A 50 11.21 0.61 8.50
N TRP A 51 11.26 1.92 8.26
CA TRP A 51 11.45 2.93 9.32
C TRP A 51 10.34 2.87 10.37
N MET A 52 9.10 2.60 9.95
CA MET A 52 7.94 2.44 10.83
C MET A 52 7.88 1.08 11.56
N ARG A 53 8.90 0.22 11.38
CA ARG A 53 9.00 -1.13 11.95
C ARG A 53 7.80 -2.03 11.58
N MET A 54 7.24 -1.82 10.39
CA MET A 54 6.16 -2.63 9.85
C MET A 54 6.70 -3.78 9.01
N ILE A 55 5.95 -4.88 8.97
CA ILE A 55 6.25 -6.02 8.10
C ILE A 55 5.63 -5.73 6.74
N THR A 56 6.45 -5.25 5.80
CA THR A 56 5.96 -4.91 4.46
C THR A 56 5.87 -6.16 3.60
N ILE A 57 4.68 -6.44 3.08
CA ILE A 57 4.43 -7.61 2.22
C ILE A 57 5.28 -7.48 0.94
N PRO A 58 5.89 -8.57 0.44
CA PRO A 58 6.73 -8.52 -0.77
C PRO A 58 5.92 -8.14 -2.01
N ASN A 59 4.72 -8.69 -2.15
CA ASN A 59 3.82 -8.34 -3.25
C ASN A 59 3.45 -6.84 -3.17
N GLN A 60 3.25 -6.19 -4.31
CA GLN A 60 2.91 -4.76 -4.41
C GLN A 60 2.09 -4.52 -5.68
N SER A 61 1.19 -3.53 -5.61
CA SER A 61 0.34 -3.16 -6.75
C SER A 61 0.69 -1.77 -7.26
N SER A 62 0.80 -1.65 -8.59
CA SER A 62 0.94 -0.37 -9.29
C SER A 62 0.01 -0.37 -10.50
N ILE A 63 -0.95 0.54 -10.50
CA ILE A 63 -1.98 0.66 -11.53
C ILE A 63 -1.61 1.86 -12.43
N PRO A 64 -1.14 1.62 -13.67
CA PRO A 64 -0.90 2.67 -14.65
C PRO A 64 -2.20 3.17 -15.26
N LYS A 65 -2.17 4.40 -15.81
CA LYS A 65 -3.32 5.02 -16.51
C LYS A 65 -4.65 4.79 -15.78
N ALA A 66 -4.65 5.06 -14.47
CA ALA A 66 -5.77 4.71 -13.59
C ALA A 66 -7.14 5.18 -14.12
N PHE A 67 -7.20 6.33 -14.80
CA PHE A 67 -8.42 6.87 -15.41
C PHE A 67 -9.10 5.95 -16.45
N LEU A 68 -8.39 4.95 -17.00
CA LEU A 68 -8.96 3.95 -17.91
C LEU A 68 -9.50 2.71 -17.19
N GLU A 69 -8.96 2.43 -16.00
CA GLU A 69 -9.24 1.23 -15.21
C GLU A 69 -10.47 1.39 -14.30
N PHE A 70 -10.93 2.62 -14.09
CA PHE A 70 -12.15 2.91 -13.34
C PHE A 70 -13.32 3.27 -14.27
N GLU A 71 -14.48 2.71 -13.98
CA GLU A 71 -15.75 3.07 -14.62
C GLU A 71 -16.32 4.37 -14.05
N LYS A 72 -17.36 4.91 -14.70
CA LYS A 72 -18.04 6.16 -14.28
C LYS A 72 -18.69 6.08 -12.89
N ASN A 73 -19.02 4.87 -12.43
CA ASN A 73 -19.54 4.59 -11.09
C ASN A 73 -18.44 4.48 -10.02
N GLY A 74 -17.16 4.67 -10.38
CA GLY A 74 -16.03 4.54 -9.47
C GLY A 74 -15.59 3.10 -9.20
N ARG A 75 -16.20 2.09 -9.83
CA ARG A 75 -15.77 0.70 -9.73
C ARG A 75 -14.59 0.45 -10.66
N MET A 76 -13.67 -0.39 -10.21
CA MET A 76 -12.57 -0.86 -11.04
C MET A 76 -13.08 -1.94 -11.99
N LYS A 77 -12.63 -1.90 -13.25
CA LYS A 77 -12.91 -2.93 -14.24
C LYS A 77 -12.26 -4.25 -13.84
N GLU A 78 -12.84 -5.36 -14.32
CA GLU A 78 -12.20 -6.66 -14.23
C GLU A 78 -11.00 -6.69 -15.18
N SER A 79 -9.83 -6.41 -14.63
CA SER A 79 -8.56 -6.39 -15.35
C SER A 79 -7.48 -7.15 -14.58
N SER A 80 -6.34 -7.42 -15.21
CA SER A 80 -5.19 -8.04 -14.54
C SER A 80 -4.74 -7.23 -13.30
N TYR A 81 -4.96 -5.92 -13.28
CA TYR A 81 -4.68 -5.09 -12.11
C TYR A 81 -5.64 -5.39 -10.97
N TYR A 82 -6.91 -5.68 -11.25
CA TYR A 82 -7.90 -6.08 -10.25
C TYR A 82 -7.53 -7.42 -9.62
N ASP A 83 -7.16 -8.42 -10.44
CA ASP A 83 -6.70 -9.73 -9.95
C ASP A 83 -5.47 -9.60 -9.06
N ARG A 84 -4.55 -8.68 -9.40
CA ARG A 84 -3.37 -8.41 -8.58
C ARG A 84 -3.73 -7.82 -7.21
N ILE A 85 -4.76 -6.97 -7.13
CA ILE A 85 -5.27 -6.43 -5.86
C ILE A 85 -5.91 -7.55 -5.03
N VAL A 86 -6.69 -8.44 -5.66
CA VAL A 86 -7.32 -9.59 -4.98
C VAL A 86 -6.24 -10.54 -4.44
N SER A 87 -5.25 -10.88 -5.27
CA SER A 87 -4.08 -11.66 -4.86
C SER A 87 -3.37 -11.01 -3.67
N TYR A 88 -3.21 -9.69 -3.70
CA TYR A 88 -2.56 -8.95 -2.65
C TYR A 88 -3.31 -8.99 -1.31
N ARG A 89 -4.62 -8.81 -1.38
CA ARG A 89 -5.52 -8.91 -0.24
C ARG A 89 -5.43 -10.29 0.42
N ILE A 90 -5.44 -11.36 -0.37
CA ILE A 90 -5.34 -12.74 0.12
C ILE A 90 -4.02 -12.98 0.86
N VAL A 91 -2.89 -12.54 0.29
CA VAL A 91 -1.58 -12.70 0.94
C VAL A 91 -1.51 -11.92 2.25
N SER A 92 -2.09 -10.71 2.31
CA SER A 92 -2.16 -9.92 3.54
C SER A 92 -2.94 -10.63 4.65
N TYR A 93 -4.14 -11.15 4.33
CA TYR A 93 -4.92 -11.93 5.30
C TYR A 93 -4.17 -13.16 5.78
N ARG A 94 -3.50 -13.87 4.88
CA ARG A 94 -2.74 -15.06 5.22
C ARG A 94 -1.63 -14.74 6.24
N ILE A 95 -0.85 -13.68 6.02
CA ILE A 95 0.25 -13.28 6.93
C ILE A 95 -0.28 -12.86 8.30
N VAL A 96 -1.45 -12.21 8.35
CA VAL A 96 -2.10 -11.84 9.62
C VAL A 96 -2.64 -13.06 10.36
N SER A 97 -3.24 -14.03 9.66
CA SER A 97 -3.81 -15.24 10.27
C SER A 97 -2.77 -16.21 10.84
N TYR A 98 -1.53 -16.19 10.37
CA TYR A 98 -0.44 -17.02 10.90
C TYR A 98 0.26 -16.42 12.13
N ARG A 99 -0.33 -15.40 12.76
CA ARG A 99 0.29 -14.66 13.87
C ARG A 99 -0.70 -14.41 15.00
#